data_AF-A0A8S1NC44-F1
#
_entry.id   AF-A0A8S1NC44-F1
#
_cell.length_a   1.000
_cell.length_b   1.000
_cell.length_c   1.000
_cell.angle_alpha   90.00
_cell.angle_beta   90.00
_cell.angle_gamma   90.00
#
_symmetry.space_group_name_H-M   'P 1'
#
loop_
_entity.id
_entity.type
_entity.pdbx_description
1 polymer ?
#
loop_
_entity_poly.entity_id
_entity_poly.type
_entity_poly.pdbx_seq_one_letter_code
_entity_poly.pdbx_strand_id
1 'polypeptide(L)'
;MNQQIETYKIKTNIQNKQEKIASKIKFLKLVLCDKKTIRASAQMCKINFSTAKAILNKFRRLGVIQQSYQDQDGQIDLLRQIVQIQKGIKCEQISKTKENKEKLYNQLQLFIQNIQIQKINSQIHVQQAMDVKALQQELNLEKQKEYKLVEQIVEQQIIFMKKICQ
;
A
#
# COMPACT_ATOMS: atom_id res chain seq x y z
N MET A 1 70.28 -26.48 -14.66
CA MET A 1 68.84 -26.18 -14.88
C MET A 1 68.21 -25.32 -13.78
N ASN A 2 68.60 -25.43 -12.50
CA ASN A 2 67.97 -24.66 -11.40
C ASN A 2 68.29 -23.16 -11.33
N GLN A 3 69.51 -22.73 -11.71
CA GLN A 3 69.92 -21.31 -11.64
C GLN A 3 69.18 -20.41 -12.64
N GLN A 4 68.79 -20.94 -13.80
CA GLN A 4 68.00 -20.21 -14.80
C GLN A 4 66.57 -19.97 -14.29
N ILE A 5 65.95 -20.96 -13.64
CA ILE A 5 64.60 -20.84 -13.08
C ILE A 5 64.55 -19.78 -11.96
N GLU A 6 65.59 -19.71 -11.11
CA GLU A 6 65.68 -18.68 -10.07
C GLU A 6 65.87 -17.28 -10.63
N THR A 7 66.71 -17.10 -11.65
CA THR A 7 66.89 -15.78 -12.30
C THR A 7 65.64 -15.32 -13.04
N TYR A 8 64.87 -16.23 -13.65
CA TYR A 8 63.56 -15.91 -14.23
C TYR A 8 62.54 -15.49 -13.16
N LYS A 9 62.48 -16.18 -12.02
CA LYS A 9 61.60 -15.80 -10.89
C LYS A 9 61.96 -14.44 -10.28
N ILE A 10 63.25 -14.10 -10.22
CA ILE A 10 63.71 -12.79 -9.75
C ILE A 10 63.31 -11.68 -10.74
N LYS A 11 63.50 -11.90 -12.06
CA LYS A 11 63.11 -10.94 -13.10
C LYS A 11 61.61 -10.67 -13.12
N THR A 12 60.77 -11.70 -13.02
CA THR A 12 59.30 -11.54 -12.99
C THR A 12 58.82 -10.84 -11.72
N ASN A 13 59.49 -11.07 -10.57
CA ASN A 13 59.15 -10.37 -9.33
C ASN A 13 59.51 -8.87 -9.39
N ILE A 14 60.62 -8.51 -10.03
CA ILE A 14 61.01 -7.10 -10.23
C ILE A 14 60.03 -6.39 -11.17
N GLN A 15 59.65 -7.01 -12.29
CA GLN A 15 58.64 -6.48 -13.21
C GLN A 15 57.29 -6.24 -12.51
N ASN A 16 56.80 -7.22 -11.74
CA ASN A 16 55.56 -7.09 -10.97
C ASN A 16 55.60 -5.95 -9.95
N LYS A 17 56.76 -5.67 -9.34
CA LYS A 17 56.93 -4.53 -8.43
C LYS A 17 56.87 -3.20 -9.19
N GLN A 18 57.52 -3.11 -10.34
CA GLN A 18 57.51 -1.91 -11.18
C GLN A 18 56.11 -1.58 -11.70
N GLU A 19 55.35 -2.58 -12.16
CA GLU A 19 53.96 -2.40 -12.62
C GLU A 19 53.04 -1.90 -11.52
N LYS A 20 53.19 -2.41 -10.29
CA LYS A 20 52.44 -1.93 -9.12
C LYS A 20 52.76 -0.49 -8.78
N ILE A 21 54.02 -0.07 -8.90
CA ILE A 21 54.43 1.33 -8.67
C ILE A 21 53.86 2.23 -9.76
N ALA A 22 54.00 1.84 -11.04
CA ALA A 22 53.46 2.58 -12.17
C ALA A 22 51.94 2.78 -12.06
N SER A 23 51.21 1.74 -11.65
CA SER A 23 49.76 1.81 -11.42
C SER A 23 49.38 2.80 -10.32
N LYS A 24 50.15 2.86 -9.23
CA LYS A 24 49.94 3.82 -8.13
C LYS A 24 50.23 5.26 -8.56
N ILE A 25 51.29 5.48 -9.34
CA ILE A 25 51.63 6.79 -9.89
C ILE A 25 50.54 7.26 -10.85
N LYS A 26 50.09 6.38 -11.75
CA LYS A 26 48.99 6.66 -12.68
C LYS A 26 47.69 7.00 -11.93
N PHE A 27 47.39 6.25 -10.88
CA PHE A 27 46.23 6.54 -10.02
C PHE A 27 46.31 7.93 -9.38
N LEU A 28 47.46 8.30 -8.80
CA LEU A 28 47.66 9.62 -8.21
C LEU A 28 47.52 10.75 -9.25
N LYS A 29 48.06 10.56 -10.45
CA LYS A 29 47.91 11.52 -11.56
C LYS A 29 46.43 11.73 -11.92
N LEU A 30 45.66 10.65 -12.07
CA LEU A 30 44.24 10.74 -12.43
C LEU A 30 43.41 11.45 -11.36
N VAL A 31 43.71 11.22 -10.08
CA VAL A 31 42.95 11.81 -8.96
C VAL A 31 43.36 13.27 -8.69
N LEU A 32 44.66 13.57 -8.73
CA LEU A 32 45.19 14.88 -8.31
C LEU A 32 45.31 15.89 -9.45
N CYS A 33 45.67 15.44 -10.66
CA CYS A 33 45.86 16.32 -11.81
C CYS A 33 44.59 16.38 -12.67
N ASP A 34 44.00 15.21 -12.97
CA ASP A 34 42.89 15.12 -13.92
C ASP A 34 41.50 15.23 -13.25
N LYS A 35 41.45 15.50 -11.94
CA LYS A 35 40.24 15.66 -11.11
C LYS A 35 39.22 14.52 -11.25
N LYS A 36 39.66 13.30 -11.58
CA LYS A 36 38.78 12.14 -11.66
C LYS A 36 38.45 11.60 -10.28
N THR A 37 37.25 11.04 -10.13
CA THR A 37 36.80 10.46 -8.86
C THR A 37 37.72 9.32 -8.42
N ILE A 38 37.91 9.17 -7.11
CA ILE A 38 38.76 8.13 -6.51
C ILE A 38 38.34 6.74 -7.01
N ARG A 39 37.03 6.50 -7.13
CA ARG A 39 36.47 5.22 -7.58
C ARG A 39 36.79 4.93 -9.05
N ALA A 40 36.59 5.91 -9.94
CA ALA A 40 36.89 5.74 -11.36
C ALA A 40 38.38 5.53 -11.61
N SER A 41 39.23 6.32 -10.95
CA SER A 41 40.69 6.22 -11.06
C SER A 41 41.21 4.88 -10.52
N ALA A 42 40.64 4.37 -9.41
CA ALA A 42 41.01 3.07 -8.85
C ALA A 42 40.66 1.92 -9.82
N GLN A 43 39.49 1.98 -10.46
CA GLN A 43 39.05 1.00 -11.45
C GLN A 43 39.96 1.01 -12.70
N MET A 44 40.28 2.20 -13.24
CA MET A 44 41.17 2.34 -14.40
C MET A 44 42.59 1.83 -14.15
N CYS A 45 43.07 1.92 -12.91
CA CYS A 45 44.40 1.44 -12.51
C CYS A 45 44.40 0.01 -11.93
N LYS A 46 43.24 -0.68 -11.92
CA LYS A 46 43.06 -2.00 -11.30
C LYS A 46 43.57 -2.06 -9.85
N ILE A 47 43.34 -0.98 -9.10
CA ILE A 47 43.69 -0.88 -7.67
C ILE A 47 42.43 -1.04 -6.83
N ASN A 48 42.49 -1.87 -5.79
CA ASN A 48 41.39 -2.01 -4.85
C ASN A 48 41.09 -0.69 -4.14
N PHE A 49 39.80 -0.41 -3.91
CA PHE A 49 39.38 0.86 -3.30
C PHE A 49 39.99 1.11 -1.91
N SER A 50 40.18 0.05 -1.12
CA SER A 50 40.89 0.11 0.17
C SER A 50 42.34 0.58 0.01
N THR A 51 43.06 0.04 -0.98
CA THR A 51 44.44 0.43 -1.30
C THR A 51 44.50 1.85 -1.85
N ALA A 52 43.57 2.25 -2.71
CA ALA A 52 43.44 3.60 -3.24
C ALA A 52 43.24 4.63 -2.10
N LYS A 53 42.36 4.33 -1.14
CA LYS A 53 42.12 5.15 0.05
C LYS A 53 43.36 5.24 0.94
N ALA A 54 44.06 4.13 1.15
CA ALA A 54 45.30 4.09 1.92
C ALA A 54 46.43 4.93 1.27
N ILE A 55 46.56 4.88 -0.06
CA ILE A 55 47.51 5.71 -0.81
C ILE A 55 47.18 7.19 -0.58
N LEU A 56 45.95 7.62 -0.85
CA LEU A 56 45.56 9.03 -0.66
C LEU A 56 45.73 9.48 0.79
N ASN A 57 45.40 8.65 1.77
CA ASN A 57 45.62 8.95 3.18
C ASN A 57 47.10 9.11 3.54
N LYS A 58 47.99 8.33 2.93
CA LYS A 58 49.44 8.49 3.11
C LYS A 58 49.91 9.87 2.62
N PHE A 59 49.46 10.28 1.44
CA PHE A 59 49.82 11.59 0.88
C PHE A 59 49.17 12.77 1.62
N ARG A 60 47.95 12.60 2.16
CA ARG A 60 47.33 13.58 3.08
C ARG A 60 48.12 13.74 4.38
N ARG A 61 48.54 12.64 5.01
CA ARG A 61 49.38 12.67 6.22
C ARG A 61 50.73 13.34 6.00
N LEU A 62 51.27 13.22 4.79
CA LEU A 62 52.50 13.89 4.37
C LEU A 62 52.28 15.37 3.97
N GLY A 63 51.05 15.89 4.10
CA GLY A 63 50.72 17.29 3.77
C GLY A 63 50.67 17.61 2.27
N VAL A 64 50.82 16.61 1.39
CA VAL A 64 50.88 16.80 -0.07
C VAL A 64 49.50 17.03 -0.68
N ILE A 65 48.45 16.51 -0.04
CA ILE A 65 47.06 16.67 -0.48
C ILE A 65 46.31 17.41 0.62
N GLN A 66 45.84 18.62 0.33
CA GLN A 66 44.96 19.35 1.23
C GLN A 66 43.61 18.62 1.35
N GLN A 67 43.08 18.60 2.57
CA GLN A 67 41.80 17.99 2.86
C GLN A 67 40.70 18.94 2.36
N SER A 68 40.13 18.63 1.19
CA SER A 68 38.99 19.37 0.67
C SER A 68 37.78 19.13 1.58
N TYR A 69 37.34 20.15 2.30
CA TYR A 69 36.09 20.16 3.08
C TYR A 69 34.85 20.21 2.17
N GLN A 70 35.00 20.50 0.87
CA GLN A 70 33.89 20.70 -0.06
C GLN A 70 33.04 19.45 -0.32
N ASP A 71 33.61 18.25 -0.13
CA ASP A 71 32.85 16.99 -0.31
C ASP A 71 31.85 16.72 0.84
N GLN A 72 32.03 17.35 2.00
CA GLN A 72 31.15 17.13 3.15
C GLN A 72 29.86 17.94 3.04
N ASP A 73 29.95 19.19 2.58
CA ASP A 73 28.78 20.06 2.43
C ASP A 73 27.80 19.52 1.38
N GLY A 74 28.30 19.05 0.24
CA GLY A 74 27.46 18.41 -0.78
C GLY A 74 26.79 17.12 -0.29
N GLN A 75 27.46 16.34 0.57
CA GLN A 75 26.85 15.15 1.18
C GLN A 75 25.78 15.52 2.21
N ILE A 76 26.00 16.58 2.99
CA ILE A 76 25.01 17.08 3.96
C ILE A 76 23.76 17.60 3.23
N ASP A 77 23.94 18.32 2.12
CA ASP A 77 22.80 18.82 1.34
C ASP A 77 22.01 17.70 0.67
N LEU A 78 22.69 16.66 0.17
CA LEU A 78 22.00 15.45 -0.31
C LEU A 78 21.20 14.76 0.81
N LEU A 79 21.77 14.64 2.01
CA LEU A 79 21.05 14.08 3.17
C LEU A 79 19.84 14.93 3.55
N ARG A 80 19.94 16.26 3.50
CA ARG A 80 18.81 17.17 3.74
C ARG A 80 17.70 16.99 2.71
N GLN A 81 18.05 16.86 1.42
CA GLN A 81 17.07 16.60 0.36
C GLN A 81 16.38 15.24 0.55
N ILE A 82 17.12 14.19 0.91
CA ILE A 82 16.55 12.86 1.21
C ILE A 82 15.53 12.97 2.34
N VAL A 83 15.84 13.69 3.42
CA VAL A 83 14.91 13.88 4.54
C VAL A 83 13.64 14.65 4.11
N GLN A 84 13.78 15.67 3.25
CA GLN A 84 12.62 16.39 2.71
C GLN A 84 11.73 15.49 1.84
N ILE A 85 12.32 14.69 0.96
CA ILE A 85 11.60 13.72 0.12
C ILE A 85 10.86 12.70 0.99
N GLN A 86 11.53 12.16 2.03
CA GLN A 86 10.92 11.22 2.96
C GLN A 86 9.73 11.83 3.73
N LYS A 87 9.83 13.11 4.12
CA LYS A 87 8.70 13.82 4.74
C LYS A 87 7.52 13.95 3.76
N GLY A 88 7.78 14.32 2.51
CA GLY A 88 6.76 14.39 1.46
C GLY A 88 6.04 13.05 1.26
N ILE A 89 6.80 11.97 1.10
CA ILE A 89 6.24 10.61 0.94
C ILE A 89 5.38 10.21 2.14
N LYS A 90 5.84 10.46 3.37
CA LYS A 90 5.05 10.16 4.58
C LYS A 90 3.75 10.94 4.61
N CYS A 91 3.77 12.23 4.29
CA CYS A 91 2.55 13.04 4.23
C CYS A 91 1.57 12.50 3.17
N GLU A 92 2.03 12.14 1.98
CA GLU A 92 1.19 11.58 0.93
C GLU A 92 0.57 10.24 1.33
N GLN A 93 1.35 9.35 1.96
CA GLN A 93 0.86 8.06 2.47
C GLN A 93 -0.21 8.25 3.55
N ILE A 94 -0.01 9.21 4.46
CA ILE A 94 -1.00 9.55 5.49
C ILE A 94 -2.29 10.06 4.83
N SER A 95 -2.19 10.97 3.86
CA SER A 95 -3.35 11.51 3.14
C SER A 95 -4.14 10.42 2.41
N LYS A 96 -3.46 9.54 1.65
CA LYS A 96 -4.10 8.40 0.97
C LYS A 96 -4.79 7.45 1.95
N THR A 97 -4.15 7.19 3.08
CA THR A 97 -4.73 6.33 4.13
C THR A 97 -5.98 6.96 4.73
N LYS A 98 -5.97 8.27 4.98
CA LYS A 98 -7.13 9.01 5.49
C LYS A 98 -8.30 8.97 4.51
N GLU A 99 -8.03 9.23 3.23
CA GLU A 99 -9.04 9.18 2.17
C GLU A 99 -9.67 7.77 2.04
N ASN A 100 -8.85 6.72 2.12
CA ASN A 100 -9.35 5.34 2.09
C ASN A 100 -10.23 5.01 3.30
N LYS A 101 -9.88 5.51 4.50
CA LYS A 101 -10.71 5.33 5.71
C LYS A 101 -12.06 6.05 5.58
N GLU A 102 -12.08 7.27 5.05
CA GLU A 102 -13.32 8.02 4.80
C GLU A 102 -14.21 7.31 3.78
N LYS A 103 -13.64 6.79 2.68
CA LYS A 103 -14.38 5.99 1.70
C LYS A 103 -14.98 4.73 2.32
N LEU A 104 -14.21 4.00 3.13
CA LEU A 104 -14.69 2.81 3.82
C LEU A 104 -15.80 3.14 4.82
N TYR A 105 -15.67 4.24 5.56
CA TYR A 105 -16.70 4.71 6.49
C TYR A 105 -18.02 5.00 5.76
N ASN A 106 -17.97 5.72 4.64
CA ASN A 106 -19.15 6.02 3.83
C ASN A 106 -19.81 4.74 3.28
N GLN A 107 -19.02 3.77 2.83
CA GLN A 107 -19.54 2.47 2.37
C GLN A 107 -20.22 1.70 3.50
N LEU A 108 -19.62 1.67 4.70
CA LEU A 108 -20.20 1.05 5.87
C LEU A 108 -21.52 1.72 6.28
N GLN A 109 -21.58 3.04 6.23
CA GLN A 109 -22.80 3.79 6.54
C GLN A 109 -23.94 3.44 5.59
N LEU A 110 -23.67 3.41 4.27
CA LEU A 110 -24.66 3.01 3.26
C LEU A 110 -25.10 1.55 3.45
N PHE A 111 -24.16 0.66 3.79
CA PHE A 111 -24.47 -0.74 4.05
C PHE A 111 -25.39 -0.92 5.28
N ILE A 112 -25.09 -0.21 6.38
CA ILE A 112 -25.93 -0.22 7.59
C ILE A 112 -27.33 0.32 7.28
N GLN A 113 -27.43 1.44 6.55
CA GLN A 113 -28.71 2.01 6.13
C GLN A 113 -29.53 1.01 5.30
N ASN A 114 -28.91 0.33 4.34
CA ASN A 114 -29.59 -0.68 3.52
C ASN A 114 -30.09 -1.86 4.36
N ILE A 115 -29.30 -2.34 5.32
CA ILE A 115 -29.73 -3.41 6.24
C ILE A 115 -30.94 -2.95 7.08
N GLN A 116 -30.91 -1.72 7.58
CA GLN A 116 -32.02 -1.17 8.36
C GLN A 116 -33.30 -1.08 7.52
N ILE A 117 -33.21 -0.57 6.29
CA ILE A 117 -34.34 -0.50 5.35
C ILE A 117 -34.90 -1.89 5.06
N GLN A 118 -34.04 -2.88 4.81
CA GLN A 118 -34.47 -4.26 4.57
C GLN A 118 -35.22 -4.85 5.77
N LYS A 119 -34.71 -4.63 6.99
CA LYS A 119 -35.39 -5.07 8.23
C LYS A 119 -36.76 -4.42 8.37
N ILE A 120 -36.87 -3.11 8.18
CA ILE A 120 -38.14 -2.37 8.26
C ILE A 120 -39.12 -2.91 7.21
N ASN A 121 -38.68 -3.09 5.96
CA ASN A 121 -39.53 -3.61 4.89
C ASN A 121 -40.04 -5.02 5.20
N SER A 122 -39.18 -5.89 5.75
CA SER A 122 -39.59 -7.24 6.16
C SER A 122 -40.62 -7.24 7.29
N GLN A 123 -40.47 -6.33 8.27
CA GLN A 123 -41.43 -6.18 9.37
C GLN A 123 -42.78 -5.66 8.87
N ILE A 124 -42.78 -4.64 8.00
CA ILE A 124 -44.02 -4.11 7.39
C ILE A 124 -44.74 -5.20 6.59
N HIS A 125 -44.01 -6.00 5.81
CA HIS A 125 -44.61 -7.08 5.03
C HIS A 125 -45.29 -8.15 5.90
N VAL A 126 -44.67 -8.52 7.02
CA VAL A 126 -45.24 -9.48 7.98
C VAL A 126 -46.48 -8.91 8.67
N GLN A 127 -46.43 -7.64 9.08
CA GLN A 127 -47.56 -6.94 9.70
C GLN A 127 -48.76 -6.86 8.75
N GLN A 128 -48.53 -6.45 7.50
CA GLN A 128 -49.58 -6.38 6.47
C GLN A 128 -50.19 -7.75 6.18
N ALA A 129 -49.40 -8.82 6.17
CA ALA A 129 -49.91 -10.18 5.96
C ALA A 129 -50.81 -10.66 7.12
N MET A 130 -50.49 -10.28 8.36
CA MET A 130 -51.32 -10.56 9.54
C MET A 130 -52.64 -9.78 9.47
N ASP A 131 -52.59 -8.49 9.14
CA ASP A 131 -53.78 -7.63 9.06
C ASP A 131 -54.73 -8.09 7.95
N VAL A 132 -54.21 -8.47 6.78
CA VAL A 132 -55.01 -9.02 5.67
C VAL A 132 -55.72 -10.32 6.10
N LYS A 133 -55.03 -11.20 6.84
CA LYS A 133 -55.65 -12.44 7.34
C LYS A 133 -56.78 -12.15 8.33
N ALA A 134 -56.59 -11.20 9.24
CA ALA A 134 -57.61 -10.81 10.21
C ALA A 134 -58.85 -10.22 9.51
N LEU A 135 -58.66 -9.29 8.58
CA LEU A 135 -59.73 -8.70 7.77
C LEU A 135 -60.47 -9.76 6.93
N GLN A 136 -59.76 -10.74 6.39
CA GLN A 136 -60.38 -11.83 5.63
C GLN A 136 -61.28 -12.70 6.53
N GLN A 137 -60.88 -12.93 7.79
CA GLN A 137 -61.69 -13.68 8.76
C GLN A 137 -62.94 -12.90 9.16
N GLU A 138 -62.82 -11.60 9.45
CA GLU A 138 -63.98 -10.75 9.74
C GLU A 138 -64.96 -10.71 8.57
N LEU A 139 -64.47 -10.55 7.34
CA LEU A 139 -65.31 -10.57 6.14
C LEU A 139 -66.09 -11.88 6.00
N ASN A 140 -65.45 -13.02 6.28
CA ASN A 140 -66.12 -14.32 6.21
C ASN A 140 -67.18 -14.49 7.30
N LEU A 141 -66.91 -14.01 8.52
CA LEU A 141 -67.89 -14.01 9.61
C LEU A 141 -69.09 -13.14 9.26
N GLU A 142 -68.87 -11.97 8.67
CA GLU A 142 -69.96 -11.07 8.31
C GLU A 142 -70.83 -11.65 7.19
N LYS A 143 -70.22 -12.26 6.17
CA LYS A 143 -70.95 -13.03 5.15
C LYS A 143 -71.81 -14.13 5.76
N GLN A 144 -71.28 -14.89 6.74
CA GLN A 144 -72.06 -15.92 7.41
C GLN A 144 -73.26 -15.37 8.18
N LYS A 145 -73.10 -14.19 8.83
CA LYS A 145 -74.22 -13.52 9.50
C LYS A 145 -75.29 -13.08 8.49
N GLU A 146 -74.88 -12.49 7.37
CA GLU A 146 -75.81 -12.11 6.29
C GLU A 146 -76.59 -13.31 5.77
N TYR A 147 -75.92 -14.43 5.46
CA TYR A 147 -76.61 -15.64 5.00
C TYR A 147 -77.64 -16.15 6.02
N LYS A 148 -77.28 -16.21 7.30
CA LYS A 148 -78.22 -16.62 8.37
C LYS A 148 -79.41 -15.66 8.49
N LEU A 149 -79.17 -14.35 8.34
CA LEU A 149 -80.24 -13.36 8.40
C LEU A 149 -81.22 -13.55 7.23
N VAL A 150 -80.70 -13.76 6.01
CA VAL A 150 -81.52 -14.03 4.83
C VAL A 150 -82.33 -15.31 5.02
N GLU A 151 -81.71 -16.38 5.53
CA GLU A 151 -82.40 -17.64 5.83
C GLU A 151 -83.55 -17.43 6.82
N GLN A 152 -83.31 -16.72 7.93
CA GLN A 152 -84.35 -16.38 8.91
C GLN A 152 -85.49 -15.55 8.31
N ILE A 153 -85.17 -14.56 7.46
CA ILE A 153 -86.19 -13.74 6.79
C ILE A 153 -87.05 -14.60 5.88
N VAL A 154 -86.44 -15.48 5.08
CA VAL A 154 -87.17 -16.38 4.17
C VAL A 154 -88.06 -17.34 4.95
N GLU A 155 -87.57 -17.93 6.04
CA GLU A 155 -88.38 -18.79 6.91
C GLU A 155 -89.59 -18.05 7.47
N GLN A 156 -89.39 -16.83 7.99
CA GLN A 156 -90.48 -16.00 8.51
C GLN A 156 -91.49 -15.62 7.42
N GLN A 157 -91.02 -15.31 6.21
CA GLN A 157 -91.90 -15.06 5.05
C GLN A 157 -92.73 -16.29 4.68
N ILE A 158 -92.13 -17.49 4.67
CA ILE A 158 -92.86 -18.74 4.41
C ILE A 158 -93.93 -18.97 5.48
N ILE A 159 -93.59 -18.79 6.76
CA ILE A 159 -94.54 -18.92 7.87
C ILE A 159 -95.70 -17.94 7.71
N PHE A 160 -95.39 -16.68 7.37
CA PHE A 160 -96.38 -15.65 7.14
C PHE A 160 -97.32 -15.97 5.97
N MET A 161 -96.77 -16.41 4.83
CA MET A 161 -97.58 -16.83 3.68
C MET A 161 -98.51 -17.99 4.02
N LYS A 162 -98.03 -19.01 4.74
CA LYS A 162 -98.85 -20.14 5.18
C LYS A 162 -100.01 -19.71 6.09
N LYS A 163 -99.82 -18.69 6.93
CA LYS A 163 -100.89 -18.15 7.78
C LYS A 163 -101.94 -17.36 7.01
N ILE A 164 -101.58 -16.73 5.90
CA ILE A 164 -102.54 -15.97 5.06
C ILE A 164 -103.39 -16.91 4.19
N CYS A 165 -102.85 -18.06 3.78
CA CYS A 165 -103.54 -19.02 2.92
C CYS A 165 -104.44 -20.04 3.67
N GLN A 166 -104.59 -19.90 4.99
CA GLN A 166 -105.56 -20.65 5.83
C GLN A 166 -106.79 -19.79 6.11
#